data_AF-A0A9X1RLU1-F1
#
_entry.id   AF-A0A9X1RLU1-F1
#
_cell.length_a   1.000
_cell.length_b   1.000
_cell.length_c   1.000
_cell.angle_alpha   90.00
_cell.angle_beta   90.00
_cell.angle_gamma   90.00
#
_symmetry.space_group_name_H-M   'P 1'
#
loop_
_entity.id
_entity.type
_entity.pdbx_description
1 polymer ?
#
loop_
_entity_poly.entity_id
_entity_poly.type
_entity_poly.pdbx_seq_one_letter_code
_entity_poly.pdbx_strand_id
1 'polypeptide(L)'
;MGALVLTKGSRHLISHFNTEFKGNRLKNLRSDPIEGTSTLIKDVFANGNVDLLWLTNNVQHPHSQRTRDHKCLLPDDNSTGQAHLEVRWLYFLTSGNTNVLTATNHQIIRQAISTVLHDTSYGHIEFDCIDCPTQTVFYADEYDNSGANPVKYMRIVLGTPPMDKLSGTNLSLDQQGGYTGSPPTLVFADGKSDGDGDESGDVVDGG
;
A
#
# COMPACT_ATOMS: atom_id res chain seq x y z
N MET A 1 2.24 15.80 19.34
CA MET A 1 2.88 14.58 18.80
C MET A 1 2.30 14.38 17.41
N GLY A 2 3.11 14.57 16.36
CA GLY A 2 2.62 14.89 15.02
C GLY A 2 1.74 13.84 14.35
N ALA A 3 0.84 14.31 13.49
CA ALA A 3 0.08 13.50 12.55
C ALA A 3 1.00 12.53 11.78
N LEU A 4 0.46 11.35 11.42
CA LEU A 4 1.14 10.38 10.56
C LEU A 4 1.74 11.07 9.32
N VAL A 5 1.00 12.02 8.76
CA VAL A 5 1.30 12.91 7.60
C VAL A 5 2.66 13.62 7.66
N LEU A 6 3.25 13.86 8.83
CA LEU A 6 4.56 14.54 8.92
C LEU A 6 5.67 13.67 9.51
N THR A 7 5.41 12.37 9.67
CA THR A 7 6.47 11.43 10.03
C THR A 7 7.41 11.20 8.85
N LYS A 8 8.68 10.90 9.14
CA LYS A 8 9.64 10.49 8.10
C LYS A 8 9.11 9.31 7.27
N GLY A 9 8.34 8.40 7.88
CA GLY A 9 7.74 7.25 7.20
C GLY A 9 6.74 7.65 6.12
N SER A 10 5.76 8.51 6.43
CA SER A 10 4.77 8.96 5.43
C SER A 10 5.41 9.72 4.27
N ARG A 11 6.44 10.53 4.51
CA ARG A 11 7.19 11.18 3.42
C ARG A 11 7.91 10.19 2.50
N HIS A 12 8.46 9.10 3.06
CA HIS A 12 9.08 8.04 2.24
C HIS A 12 8.04 7.29 1.43
N LEU A 13 6.86 7.02 2.00
CA LEU A 13 5.77 6.40 1.28
C LEU A 13 5.28 7.28 0.11
N ILE A 14 5.06 8.57 0.35
CA ILE A 14 4.67 9.53 -0.70
C ILE A 14 5.75 9.59 -1.79
N SER A 15 7.03 9.64 -1.42
CA SER A 15 8.14 9.61 -2.37
C SER A 15 8.19 8.30 -3.19
N HIS A 16 7.89 7.17 -2.55
CA HIS A 16 7.78 5.86 -3.21
C HIS A 16 6.67 5.86 -4.27
N PHE A 17 5.45 6.28 -3.90
CA PHE A 17 4.34 6.35 -4.86
C PHE A 17 4.59 7.34 -6.01
N ASN A 18 5.17 8.50 -5.71
CA ASN A 18 5.61 9.45 -6.73
C ASN A 18 6.70 8.90 -7.65
N THR A 19 7.33 7.78 -7.31
CA THR A 19 8.30 7.08 -8.16
C THR A 19 7.65 5.97 -8.97
N GLU A 20 6.74 5.21 -8.37
CA GLU A 20 6.03 4.11 -9.04
C GLU A 20 5.01 4.61 -10.07
N PHE A 21 4.38 5.77 -9.85
CA PHE A 21 3.34 6.30 -10.73
C PHE A 21 3.81 7.43 -11.67
N LYS A 22 5.04 7.35 -12.18
CA LYS A 22 5.57 8.31 -13.18
C LYS A 22 6.37 7.65 -14.30
N GLY A 23 6.48 8.33 -15.44
CA GLY A 23 7.40 7.97 -16.53
C GLY A 23 7.22 6.54 -17.04
N ASN A 24 8.32 5.80 -17.21
CA ASN A 24 8.27 4.41 -17.69
C ASN A 24 7.57 3.47 -16.70
N ARG A 25 7.67 3.71 -15.39
CA ARG A 25 6.97 2.90 -14.38
C ARG A 25 5.46 2.93 -14.60
N LEU A 26 4.91 4.13 -14.79
CA LEU A 26 3.48 4.30 -15.10
C LEU A 26 3.10 3.56 -16.39
N LYS A 27 3.89 3.69 -17.46
CA LYS A 27 3.62 2.98 -18.72
C LYS A 27 3.54 1.46 -18.50
N ASN A 28 4.49 0.90 -17.76
CA ASN A 28 4.52 -0.53 -17.47
C ASN A 28 3.31 -0.95 -16.62
N LEU A 29 2.91 -0.17 -15.61
CA LEU A 29 1.69 -0.46 -14.83
C LEU A 29 0.39 -0.46 -15.68
N ARG A 30 0.39 0.17 -16.86
CA ARG A 30 -0.75 0.15 -17.80
C ARG A 30 -0.76 -1.08 -18.70
N SER A 31 0.41 -1.65 -19.02
CA SER A 31 0.58 -2.69 -20.02
C SER A 31 0.87 -4.07 -19.45
N ASP A 32 1.45 -4.12 -18.25
CA ASP A 32 2.06 -5.34 -17.75
C ASP A 32 1.05 -6.15 -16.94
N PRO A 33 1.12 -7.49 -17.01
CA PRO A 33 0.34 -8.35 -16.14
C PRO A 33 0.88 -8.32 -14.71
N ILE A 34 0.04 -8.71 -13.75
CA ILE A 34 0.53 -9.13 -12.44
C ILE A 34 1.46 -10.33 -12.65
N GLU A 35 2.62 -10.31 -12.00
CA GLU A 35 3.63 -11.35 -12.12
C GLU A 35 3.02 -12.76 -11.90
N GLY A 36 3.34 -13.68 -12.82
CA GLY A 36 2.80 -15.04 -12.79
C GLY A 36 1.35 -15.20 -13.28
N THR A 37 0.72 -14.13 -13.79
CA THR A 37 -0.66 -14.16 -14.30
C THR A 37 -0.78 -13.57 -15.71
N SER A 38 -1.97 -13.67 -16.33
CA SER A 38 -2.32 -12.95 -17.56
C SER A 38 -3.12 -11.67 -17.31
N THR A 39 -3.48 -11.37 -16.06
CA THR A 39 -4.36 -10.25 -15.71
C THR A 39 -3.56 -8.96 -15.65
N LEU A 40 -3.95 -7.94 -16.42
CA LEU A 40 -3.26 -6.66 -16.44
C LEU A 40 -3.45 -5.91 -15.12
N ILE A 41 -2.39 -5.25 -14.66
CA ILE A 41 -2.42 -4.49 -13.40
C ILE A 41 -3.54 -3.46 -13.42
N LYS A 42 -3.65 -2.69 -14.51
CA LYS A 42 -4.74 -1.70 -14.67
C LYS A 42 -6.14 -2.30 -14.46
N ASP A 43 -6.41 -3.52 -14.94
CA ASP A 43 -7.74 -4.13 -14.89
C ASP A 43 -8.11 -4.49 -13.45
N VAL A 44 -7.12 -4.88 -12.65
CA VAL A 44 -7.32 -5.17 -11.23
C VAL A 44 -7.56 -3.89 -10.42
N PHE A 45 -6.89 -2.78 -10.78
CA PHE A 45 -7.22 -1.48 -10.22
C PHE A 45 -8.64 -1.02 -10.59
N ALA A 46 -9.22 -1.44 -11.72
CA ALA A 46 -10.59 -1.13 -12.09
C ALA A 46 -11.64 -1.97 -11.34
N ASN A 47 -11.26 -3.07 -10.70
CA ASN A 47 -12.17 -3.95 -9.98
C ASN A 47 -12.64 -3.30 -8.66
N GLY A 48 -13.92 -2.95 -8.57
CA GLY A 48 -14.52 -2.36 -7.37
C GLY A 48 -14.64 -3.30 -6.18
N ASN A 49 -14.40 -4.61 -6.37
CA ASN A 49 -14.45 -5.61 -5.31
C ASN A 49 -13.10 -5.79 -4.60
N VAL A 50 -12.01 -5.21 -5.12
CA VAL A 50 -10.72 -5.20 -4.43
C VAL A 50 -10.51 -3.85 -3.76
N ASP A 51 -9.79 -3.87 -2.65
CA ASP A 51 -9.41 -2.66 -1.94
C ASP A 51 -7.89 -2.45 -2.00
N LEU A 52 -7.43 -1.34 -1.40
CA LEU A 52 -6.02 -0.98 -1.48
C LEU A 52 -5.14 -1.98 -0.73
N LEU A 53 -5.62 -2.60 0.36
CA LEU A 53 -4.89 -3.63 1.09
C LEU A 53 -4.68 -4.89 0.23
N TRP A 54 -5.73 -5.35 -0.45
CA TRP A 54 -5.63 -6.48 -1.37
C TRP A 54 -4.65 -6.15 -2.51
N LEU A 55 -4.78 -4.98 -3.13
CA LEU A 55 -3.88 -4.56 -4.21
C LEU A 55 -2.42 -4.53 -3.73
N THR A 56 -2.18 -4.00 -2.54
CA THR A 56 -0.86 -3.93 -1.94
C THR A 56 -0.22 -5.30 -1.72
N ASN A 57 -1.02 -6.33 -1.44
CA ASN A 57 -0.51 -7.68 -1.20
C ASN A 57 -0.37 -8.53 -2.46
N ASN A 58 -1.14 -8.23 -3.51
CA ASN A 58 -1.28 -9.11 -4.67
C ASN A 58 -0.74 -8.51 -5.98
N VAL A 59 -0.58 -7.19 -6.09
CA VAL A 59 0.00 -6.57 -7.30
C VAL A 59 1.52 -6.61 -7.22
N GLN A 60 2.09 -7.58 -7.93
CA GLN A 60 3.52 -7.74 -8.14
C GLN A 60 3.90 -7.36 -9.56
N HIS A 61 5.05 -6.72 -9.73
CA HIS A 61 5.48 -6.16 -11.00
C HIS A 61 7.00 -6.23 -11.17
N PRO A 62 7.54 -6.93 -12.20
CA PRO A 62 8.98 -7.19 -12.35
C PRO A 62 9.87 -5.93 -12.39
N HIS A 63 9.30 -4.79 -12.76
CA HIS A 63 10.02 -3.53 -12.84
C HIS A 63 9.87 -2.65 -11.58
N SER A 64 9.24 -3.15 -10.50
CA SER A 64 9.22 -2.45 -9.21
C SER A 64 10.65 -2.31 -8.67
N GLN A 65 10.90 -1.22 -7.95
CA GLN A 65 12.19 -1.03 -7.28
C GLN A 65 12.41 -2.03 -6.14
N ARG A 66 11.32 -2.61 -5.59
CA ARG A 66 11.40 -3.67 -4.59
C ARG A 66 11.93 -4.94 -5.24
N THR A 67 13.13 -5.34 -4.85
CA THR A 67 13.83 -6.50 -5.42
C THR A 67 13.44 -7.83 -4.77
N ARG A 68 12.82 -7.80 -3.59
CA ARG A 68 12.47 -9.01 -2.83
C ARG A 68 11.18 -9.68 -3.28
N ASP A 69 10.14 -8.87 -3.49
CA ASP A 69 8.77 -9.35 -3.74
C ASP A 69 8.01 -8.55 -4.80
N HIS A 70 8.68 -7.57 -5.43
CA HIS A 70 8.16 -6.79 -6.55
C HIS A 70 6.80 -6.09 -6.30
N LYS A 71 6.40 -5.90 -5.04
CA LYS A 71 5.12 -5.26 -4.67
C LYS A 71 5.19 -3.75 -4.86
N CYS A 72 4.68 -3.24 -5.99
CA CYS A 72 4.82 -1.82 -6.35
C CYS A 72 4.11 -0.84 -5.40
N LEU A 73 3.11 -1.30 -4.64
CA LEU A 73 2.39 -0.48 -3.67
C LEU A 73 3.00 -0.52 -2.25
N LEU A 74 4.15 -1.19 -2.07
CA LEU A 74 4.91 -1.17 -0.84
C LEU A 74 6.23 -0.43 -1.05
N PRO A 75 6.68 0.41 -0.10
CA PRO A 75 8.04 0.93 -0.11
C PRO A 75 9.01 -0.13 0.42
N ASP A 76 10.25 -0.20 -0.05
CA ASP A 76 11.27 -1.07 0.56
C ASP A 76 11.54 -0.71 2.02
N ASP A 77 11.71 -1.73 2.87
CA ASP A 77 12.22 -1.53 4.22
C ASP A 77 13.70 -1.14 4.13
N ASN A 78 14.04 0.03 4.66
CA ASN A 78 15.43 0.45 4.77
C ASN A 78 15.90 0.37 6.23
N SER A 79 16.74 -0.63 6.51
CA SER A 79 17.36 -0.86 7.82
C SER A 79 18.21 0.31 8.33
N THR A 80 18.71 1.17 7.44
CA THR A 80 19.59 2.31 7.77
C THR A 80 18.85 3.63 8.04
N GLY A 81 17.53 3.68 7.87
CA GLY A 81 16.81 4.96 7.99
C GLY A 81 15.37 4.90 8.46
N GLN A 82 14.63 3.82 8.18
CA GLN A 82 13.21 3.66 8.52
C GLN A 82 12.85 2.18 8.63
N ALA A 83 13.20 1.52 9.74
CA ALA A 83 12.77 0.15 10.00
C ALA A 83 11.23 0.04 10.00
N HIS A 84 10.69 -1.11 9.58
CA HIS A 84 9.26 -1.44 9.62
C HIS A 84 8.35 -0.46 8.85
N LEU A 85 8.82 0.08 7.73
CA LEU A 85 8.01 0.98 6.91
C LEU A 85 6.87 0.22 6.24
N GLU A 86 7.15 -0.99 5.76
CA GLU A 86 6.16 -1.91 5.22
C GLU A 86 5.06 -2.22 6.24
N VAL A 87 5.45 -2.63 7.45
CA VAL A 87 4.51 -3.00 8.52
C VAL A 87 3.62 -1.82 8.90
N ARG A 88 4.17 -0.61 9.00
CA ARG A 88 3.41 0.62 9.29
C ARG A 88 2.39 0.93 8.21
N TRP A 89 2.77 0.73 6.95
CA TRP A 89 1.86 0.95 5.84
C TRP A 89 0.73 -0.08 5.79
N LEU A 90 1.05 -1.36 5.95
CA LEU A 90 0.03 -2.42 6.04
C LEU A 90 -0.93 -2.19 7.21
N TYR A 91 -0.41 -1.75 8.37
CA TYR A 91 -1.25 -1.37 9.50
C TYR A 91 -2.21 -0.22 9.14
N PHE A 92 -1.72 0.81 8.44
CA PHE A 92 -2.57 1.93 8.00
C PHE A 92 -3.66 1.49 7.00
N LEU A 93 -3.45 0.42 6.26
CA LEU A 93 -4.45 -0.15 5.34
C LEU A 93 -5.37 -1.20 5.99
N THR A 94 -5.06 -1.72 7.16
CA THR A 94 -5.86 -2.80 7.75
C THR A 94 -7.11 -2.23 8.43
N SER A 95 -8.29 -2.62 7.95
CA SER A 95 -9.57 -2.21 8.55
C SER A 95 -9.67 -2.70 10.01
N GLY A 96 -9.90 -1.80 10.97
CA GLY A 96 -10.12 -2.21 12.36
C GLY A 96 -9.86 -1.17 13.45
N ASN A 97 -9.38 0.03 13.12
CA ASN A 97 -9.12 1.10 14.10
C ASN A 97 -9.55 2.46 13.53
N THR A 98 -9.88 3.44 14.38
CA THR A 98 -10.26 4.81 13.97
C THR A 98 -9.15 5.57 13.23
N ASN A 99 -7.95 5.00 13.19
CA ASN A 99 -6.70 5.67 12.78
C ASN A 99 -6.15 5.10 11.47
N VAL A 100 -6.85 4.13 10.90
CA VAL A 100 -6.52 3.46 9.63
C VAL A 100 -7.33 4.08 8.50
N LEU A 101 -6.90 3.85 7.27
CA LEU A 101 -7.63 4.28 6.09
C LEU A 101 -8.99 3.58 6.02
N THR A 102 -10.07 4.38 5.92
CA THR A 102 -11.42 3.80 5.80
C THR A 102 -11.59 3.08 4.47
N ALA A 103 -12.48 2.09 4.42
CA ALA A 103 -12.82 1.40 3.18
C ALA A 103 -13.27 2.36 2.05
N THR A 104 -14.01 3.43 2.40
CA THR A 104 -14.37 4.48 1.44
C THR A 104 -13.13 5.16 0.86
N ASN A 105 -12.15 5.50 1.70
CA ASN A 105 -10.91 6.12 1.25
C ASN A 105 -10.02 5.15 0.46
N HIS A 106 -10.04 3.83 0.75
CA HIS A 106 -9.42 2.81 -0.11
C HIS A 106 -9.98 2.91 -1.53
N GLN A 107 -11.31 2.95 -1.64
CA GLN A 107 -11.99 2.97 -2.94
C GLN A 107 -11.73 4.25 -3.71
N ILE A 108 -11.67 5.41 -3.03
CA ILE A 108 -11.33 6.69 -3.68
C ILE A 108 -9.92 6.65 -4.28
N ILE A 109 -8.91 6.22 -3.52
CA ILE A 109 -7.53 6.16 -4.00
C ILE A 109 -7.42 5.15 -5.15
N ARG A 110 -7.99 3.95 -4.99
CA ARG A 110 -8.02 2.92 -6.04
C ARG A 110 -8.60 3.51 -7.32
N GLN A 111 -9.76 4.15 -7.22
CA GLN A 111 -10.47 4.69 -8.38
C GLN A 111 -9.66 5.79 -9.07
N ALA A 112 -9.04 6.69 -8.32
CA ALA A 112 -8.18 7.75 -8.87
C ALA A 112 -6.96 7.17 -9.62
N ILE A 113 -6.29 6.16 -9.05
CA ILE A 113 -5.19 5.45 -9.73
C ILE A 113 -5.72 4.74 -10.98
N SER A 114 -6.85 4.04 -10.88
CA SER A 114 -7.49 3.35 -12.01
C SER A 114 -7.77 4.27 -13.19
N THR A 115 -8.27 5.48 -12.93
CA THR A 115 -8.50 6.50 -13.97
C THR A 115 -7.21 6.79 -14.75
N VAL A 116 -6.10 7.03 -14.06
CA VAL A 116 -4.81 7.35 -14.67
C VAL A 116 -4.21 6.15 -15.41
N LEU A 117 -4.41 4.94 -14.90
CA LEU A 117 -3.94 3.72 -15.57
C LEU A 117 -4.71 3.45 -16.88
N HIS A 118 -5.97 3.89 -16.99
CA HIS A 118 -6.78 3.70 -18.21
C HIS A 118 -6.74 4.87 -19.19
N ASP A 119 -6.33 6.06 -18.74
CA ASP A 119 -6.21 7.24 -19.60
C ASP A 119 -4.73 7.59 -19.85
N THR A 120 -4.28 7.40 -21.09
CA THR A 120 -2.91 7.67 -21.50
C THR A 120 -2.56 9.14 -21.61
N SER A 121 -3.53 10.06 -21.49
CA SER A 121 -3.29 11.51 -21.48
C SER A 121 -2.56 11.97 -20.21
N TYR A 122 -2.66 11.22 -19.11
CA TYR A 122 -1.95 11.50 -17.87
C TYR A 122 -0.47 11.08 -17.96
N GLY A 123 0.43 11.99 -17.58
CA GLY A 123 1.87 11.72 -17.53
C GLY A 123 2.36 11.11 -16.21
N HIS A 124 1.69 11.41 -15.10
CA HIS A 124 2.03 10.89 -13.77
C HIS A 124 0.86 11.05 -12.77
N ILE A 125 1.04 10.48 -11.58
CA ILE A 125 0.25 10.80 -10.38
C ILE A 125 1.18 11.50 -9.39
N GLU A 126 0.71 12.59 -8.79
CA GLU A 126 1.37 13.24 -7.66
C GLU A 126 0.61 12.93 -6.38
N PHE A 127 1.24 12.19 -5.49
CA PHE A 127 0.77 11.93 -4.14
C PHE A 127 1.30 13.00 -3.20
N ASP A 128 0.43 13.44 -2.30
CA ASP A 128 0.79 14.32 -1.18
C ASP A 128 -0.03 13.95 0.07
N CYS A 129 0.32 14.51 1.21
CA CYS A 129 -0.37 14.31 2.46
C CYS A 129 -0.43 15.60 3.29
N ILE A 130 -1.58 15.87 3.90
CA ILE A 130 -1.83 17.08 4.70
C ILE A 130 -2.57 16.76 6.01
N ASP A 131 -2.43 17.64 6.99
CA ASP A 131 -3.17 17.54 8.24
C ASP A 131 -4.61 18.01 8.02
N CYS A 132 -5.59 17.22 8.45
CA CYS A 132 -7.01 17.50 8.30
C CYS A 132 -7.80 17.00 9.53
N PRO A 133 -8.88 17.67 9.97
CA PRO A 133 -9.64 17.26 11.15
C PRO A 133 -10.24 15.85 11.05
N THR A 134 -10.58 15.42 9.83
CA THR A 134 -11.13 14.11 9.50
C THR A 134 -10.29 13.47 8.41
N GLN A 135 -10.26 12.13 8.38
CA GLN A 135 -9.59 11.43 7.32
C GLN A 135 -10.35 11.58 6.00
N THR A 136 -9.70 12.16 5.01
CA THR A 136 -10.28 12.46 3.69
C THR A 136 -9.24 12.21 2.61
N VAL A 137 -9.69 11.81 1.43
CA VAL A 137 -8.86 11.77 0.22
C VAL A 137 -9.39 12.83 -0.74
N PHE A 138 -8.52 13.75 -1.15
CA PHE A 138 -8.79 14.70 -2.22
C PHE A 138 -8.10 14.21 -3.49
N TYR A 139 -8.75 14.32 -4.64
CA TYR A 139 -8.08 14.10 -5.91
C TYR A 139 -8.61 15.04 -6.98
N ALA A 140 -7.73 15.47 -7.88
CA ALA A 140 -8.07 16.39 -8.95
C ALA A 140 -7.15 16.21 -10.16
N ASP A 141 -7.71 16.52 -11.33
CA ASP A 141 -6.94 16.70 -12.55
C ASP A 141 -6.19 18.04 -12.49
N GLU A 142 -4.88 17.98 -12.70
CA GLU A 142 -4.00 19.14 -12.69
C GLU A 142 -3.16 19.17 -13.97
N TYR A 143 -2.59 20.35 -14.26
CA TYR A 143 -1.76 20.57 -15.43
C TYR A 143 -0.44 21.20 -15.01
N ASP A 144 0.66 20.50 -15.30
CA ASP A 144 1.99 21.08 -15.17
C ASP A 144 2.29 21.90 -16.43
N ASN A 145 2.23 23.22 -16.29
CA ASN A 145 2.51 24.18 -17.36
C ASN A 145 3.95 24.70 -17.34
N SER A 146 4.83 24.12 -16.50
CA SER A 146 6.19 24.65 -16.28
C SER A 146 7.17 24.43 -17.45
N GLY A 147 6.75 23.75 -18.52
CA GLY A 147 7.57 23.45 -19.69
C GLY A 147 6.87 23.67 -21.03
N ALA A 148 7.60 23.39 -22.13
CA ALA A 148 7.11 23.55 -23.50
C ALA A 148 5.96 22.58 -23.88
N ASN A 149 5.78 21.51 -23.11
CA ASN A 149 4.72 20.53 -23.27
C ASN A 149 3.96 20.40 -21.95
N PRO A 150 2.76 21.00 -21.84
CA PRO A 150 1.92 20.82 -20.66
C PRO A 150 1.62 19.34 -20.42
N VAL A 151 1.78 18.88 -19.19
CA VAL A 151 1.49 17.49 -18.82
C VAL A 151 0.30 17.45 -17.89
N LYS A 152 -0.77 16.76 -18.31
CA LYS A 152 -1.89 16.43 -17.42
C LYS A 152 -1.41 15.42 -16.38
N TYR A 153 -1.75 15.63 -15.12
CA TYR A 153 -1.47 14.68 -14.03
C TYR A 153 -2.64 14.63 -13.06
N MET A 154 -2.70 13.56 -12.27
CA MET A 154 -3.67 13.41 -11.19
C MET A 154 -2.95 13.74 -9.89
N ARG A 155 -3.46 14.71 -9.12
CA ARG A 155 -3.00 14.92 -7.74
C ARG A 155 -3.91 14.14 -6.80
N ILE A 156 -3.34 13.35 -5.90
CA ILE A 156 -4.05 12.63 -4.84
C ILE A 156 -3.46 13.08 -3.49
N VAL A 157 -4.28 13.71 -2.65
CA VAL A 157 -3.88 14.24 -1.35
C VAL A 157 -4.57 13.47 -0.23
N LEU A 158 -3.78 12.87 0.64
CA LEU A 158 -4.22 12.17 1.85
C LEU A 158 -4.32 13.16 3.02
N GLY A 159 -5.54 13.52 3.40
CA GLY A 159 -5.82 14.29 4.61
C GLY A 159 -5.97 13.36 5.82
N THR A 160 -5.18 13.55 6.88
CA THR A 160 -5.32 12.73 8.11
C THR A 160 -5.35 13.59 9.39
N PRO A 161 -6.08 13.16 10.44
CA PRO A 161 -6.06 13.85 11.73
C PRO A 161 -4.71 13.74 12.45
N PRO A 162 -4.36 14.76 13.27
CA PRO A 162 -3.24 14.69 14.19
C PRO A 162 -3.35 13.49 15.14
N MET A 163 -2.24 12.78 15.36
CA MET A 163 -2.21 11.56 16.19
C MET A 163 -2.45 11.81 17.69
N ASP A 164 -2.46 13.07 18.12
CA ASP A 164 -2.73 13.52 19.50
C ASP A 164 -4.15 13.12 19.97
N LYS A 165 -5.06 12.85 19.04
CA LYS A 165 -6.43 12.37 19.31
C LYS A 165 -6.55 10.85 19.44
N LEU A 166 -5.41 10.13 19.43
CA LEU A 166 -5.34 8.66 19.56
C LEU A 166 -5.03 8.19 20.98
N SER A 167 -5.17 9.07 21.97
CA SER A 167 -4.87 8.85 23.39
C SER A 167 -5.71 7.76 24.09
N GLY A 168 -6.48 6.97 23.34
CA GLY A 168 -7.15 5.76 23.81
C GLY A 168 -6.53 4.45 23.30
N THR A 169 -5.54 4.48 22.42
CA THR A 169 -4.84 3.26 21.96
C THR A 169 -3.44 3.22 22.56
N ASN A 170 -3.22 2.26 23.45
CA ASN A 170 -1.90 1.90 23.98
C ASN A 170 -0.95 1.51 22.84
N LEU A 171 -0.32 2.49 22.20
CA LEU A 171 0.84 2.29 21.34
C LEU A 171 2.05 2.79 22.13
N SER A 172 2.53 1.97 23.07
CA SER A 172 3.87 2.14 23.62
C SER A 172 4.87 1.77 22.53
N LEU A 173 5.54 2.78 21.98
CA LEU A 173 6.77 2.59 21.22
C LEU A 173 7.82 2.05 22.19
N ASP A 174 8.48 0.94 21.84
CA ASP A 174 9.68 0.53 22.58
C ASP A 174 10.83 1.53 22.34
N GLN A 175 11.93 1.39 23.08
CA GLN A 175 13.09 2.29 22.96
C GLN A 175 13.81 2.20 21.60
N GLN A 176 13.38 1.30 20.72
CA GLN A 176 13.92 1.06 19.38
C GLN A 176 12.94 1.51 18.28
N GLY A 177 11.77 2.04 18.62
CA GLY A 177 10.73 2.44 17.66
C GLY A 177 9.92 1.28 17.08
N GLY A 178 10.02 0.10 17.67
CA GLY A 178 9.17 -1.06 17.42
C GLY A 178 7.85 -0.98 18.19
N TYR A 179 6.79 -1.52 17.59
CA TYR A 179 5.48 -1.60 18.23
C TYR A 179 5.41 -2.87 19.09
N THR A 180 5.12 -2.70 20.37
CA THR A 180 4.90 -3.79 21.33
C THR A 180 3.44 -4.26 21.25
N GLY A 181 3.11 -4.94 20.16
CA GLY A 181 1.82 -5.60 19.98
C GLY A 181 2.02 -6.84 19.13
N SER A 182 1.20 -7.87 19.36
CA SER A 182 1.19 -9.02 18.46
C SER A 182 0.87 -8.51 17.05
N PRO A 183 1.72 -8.80 16.05
CA PRO A 183 1.43 -8.40 14.67
C PRO A 183 0.06 -8.95 14.28
N PRO A 184 -0.75 -8.19 13.52
CA PRO A 184 -2.04 -8.70 13.05
C PRO A 184 -1.82 -10.01 12.30
N THR A 185 -2.59 -11.02 12.65
CA THR A 185 -2.56 -12.33 11.99
C THR A 185 -2.91 -12.12 10.52
N LEU A 186 -1.94 -12.36 9.64
CA LEU A 186 -2.13 -12.27 8.19
C LEU A 186 -3.05 -13.42 7.76
N VAL A 187 -4.26 -13.09 7.30
CA VAL A 187 -5.15 -14.07 6.67
C VAL A 187 -4.77 -14.12 5.19
N PHE A 188 -4.04 -15.17 4.81
CA PHE A 188 -3.76 -15.45 3.41
C PHE A 188 -5.05 -15.94 2.73
N ALA A 189 -5.52 -15.20 1.72
CA ALA A 189 -6.62 -15.64 0.87
C ALA A 189 -6.11 -16.63 -0.18
N ASP A 190 -5.72 -17.83 0.27
CA ASP A 190 -6.05 -19.12 -0.36
C ASP A 190 -5.17 -20.26 0.20
N GLY A 191 -5.82 -21.19 0.90
CA GLY A 191 -5.86 -22.57 0.45
C GLY A 191 -4.57 -23.40 0.35
N LYS A 192 -3.68 -23.34 1.34
CA LYS A 192 -2.87 -24.52 1.69
C LYS A 192 -3.03 -24.82 3.17
N SER A 193 -3.94 -25.75 3.46
CA SER A 193 -3.89 -26.52 4.70
C SER A 193 -2.63 -27.37 4.65
N ASP A 194 -1.56 -26.90 5.29
CA ASP A 194 -0.54 -27.82 5.78
C ASP A 194 -1.21 -28.57 6.93
N GLY A 195 -1.89 -29.66 6.55
CA GLY A 195 -2.57 -30.55 7.46
C GLY A 195 -1.55 -31.21 8.36
N ASP A 196 -1.79 -31.10 9.66
CA ASP A 196 -1.30 -32.05 10.65
C ASP A 196 -1.62 -33.47 10.18
N GLY A 197 -0.57 -34.23 9.90
CA GLY A 197 -0.59 -35.67 9.71
C GLY A 197 0.18 -36.32 10.85
N ASP A 198 -0.47 -36.41 12.01
CA ASP A 198 -0.17 -37.38 13.05
C ASP A 198 -0.37 -38.78 12.46
N GLU A 199 0.70 -39.57 12.37
CA GLU A 199 0.58 -41.01 12.22
C GLU A 199 1.58 -41.69 13.16
N SER A 200 1.16 -41.73 14.42
CA SER A 200 1.57 -42.73 15.41
C SER A 200 1.26 -44.13 14.88
N GLY A 201 2.30 -44.87 14.51
CA GLY A 201 2.23 -46.28 14.11
C GLY A 201 3.02 -47.16 15.06
N ASP A 202 2.43 -47.48 16.22
CA ASP A 202 2.77 -48.66 17.00
C ASP A 202 2.36 -49.93 16.22
N VAL A 203 3.28 -50.83 15.94
CA VAL A 203 2.95 -52.25 15.70
C VAL A 203 3.90 -53.13 16.49
N VAL A 204 3.28 -53.95 17.32
CA VAL A 204 3.81 -54.95 18.24
C VAL A 204 4.11 -56.25 17.47
N ASP A 205 5.31 -56.81 17.71
CA ASP A 205 5.74 -58.21 17.87
C ASP A 205 5.15 -59.37 17.02
N GLY A 206 6.04 -60.32 16.67
CA GLY A 206 5.68 -61.72 16.39
C GLY A 206 6.35 -62.39 15.18
N GLY A 207 7.44 -63.13 15.42
CA GLY A 207 8.03 -64.08 14.45
C GLY A 207 9.46 -64.49 14.75
#